data_AF-A0A448T996-F1
#
_entry.id   AF-A0A448T996-F1
#
_cell.length_a   1.000
_cell.length_b   1.000
_cell.length_c   1.000
_cell.angle_alpha   90.00
_cell.angle_beta   90.00
_cell.angle_gamma   90.00
#
_symmetry.space_group_name_H-M   'P 1'
#
loop_
_entity.id
_entity.type
_entity.pdbx_description
1 polymer ?
#
loop_
_entity_poly.entity_id
_entity_poly.type
_entity_poly.pdbx_seq_one_letter_code
_entity_poly.pdbx_strand_id
1 'polypeptide(L)'
;MRAKLHALVAAGLFTCSFASYAGGLVTPDNDLRNDLAWLSDRGVINVSLSTWPLSQEEINSVLAQAKPVTNTEKNVIDRVQRRVGDLKANITVTGYTSTDKPGTPQGFGQSHYADSSLTIGAGANGEFWDVRLQGAVEGDQRVSDGSKFNLNGSYGAIKVWNQWLSFGEVSQWWGPGYDGSLIRSDAARPVAGFMLQRADQSPFETPWLSWIGRWQYQITAGQLSQYTAIPNTKLIGGRLTMMPTDFVELGASRIMQWGVMAVRNPSAHSGMALPAVITTTLARVTIRATSSPVSTSS
;
A
#
# COMPACT_ATOMS: atom_id res chain seq x y z
N MET A 1 -65.00 11.06 -32.84
CA MET A 1 -64.27 12.08 -32.05
C MET A 1 -64.34 11.65 -30.59
N ARG A 2 -63.30 11.41 -29.79
CA ARG A 2 -61.84 11.52 -29.87
C ARG A 2 -61.27 10.38 -29.01
N ALA A 3 -60.33 9.62 -29.55
CA ALA A 3 -59.47 8.73 -28.78
C ALA A 3 -58.46 9.58 -27.99
N LYS A 4 -58.17 9.21 -26.73
CA LYS A 4 -56.94 9.64 -26.06
C LYS A 4 -56.30 8.44 -25.38
N LEU A 5 -55.19 8.07 -26.01
CA LEU A 5 -54.21 7.04 -25.71
C LEU A 5 -53.39 7.49 -24.49
N HIS A 6 -53.33 6.69 -23.43
CA HIS A 6 -52.35 6.87 -22.37
C HIS A 6 -51.14 5.97 -22.66
N ALA A 7 -50.06 6.60 -23.12
CA ALA A 7 -48.78 5.96 -23.36
C ALA A 7 -48.10 5.61 -22.03
N LEU A 8 -47.79 4.33 -21.85
CA LEU A 8 -47.08 3.79 -20.71
C LEU A 8 -45.59 3.75 -21.09
N VAL A 9 -44.79 4.70 -20.57
CA VAL A 9 -43.34 4.72 -20.76
C VAL A 9 -42.73 3.80 -19.72
N ALA A 10 -42.43 2.57 -20.12
CA ALA A 10 -41.57 1.67 -19.37
C ALA A 10 -40.10 2.07 -19.63
N ALA A 11 -39.50 2.81 -18.71
CA ALA A 11 -38.06 3.00 -18.67
C ALA A 11 -37.42 1.70 -18.17
N GLY A 12 -36.92 0.89 -19.10
CA GLY A 12 -36.11 -0.28 -18.78
C GLY A 12 -34.79 0.16 -18.15
N LEU A 13 -34.64 -0.04 -16.83
CA LEU A 13 -33.33 -0.07 -16.20
C LEU A 13 -32.57 -1.25 -16.78
N PHE A 14 -31.61 -0.97 -17.67
CA PHE A 14 -30.56 -1.90 -18.03
C PHE A 14 -29.64 -2.05 -16.82
N THR A 15 -29.98 -2.96 -15.90
CA THR A 15 -29.03 -3.44 -14.89
C THR A 15 -28.05 -4.36 -15.61
N CYS A 16 -26.93 -3.81 -16.08
CA CYS A 16 -25.74 -4.61 -16.33
C CYS A 16 -25.26 -5.13 -14.98
N SER A 17 -25.54 -6.39 -14.68
CA SER A 17 -24.92 -7.14 -13.60
C SER A 17 -23.44 -7.30 -13.93
N PHE A 18 -22.63 -6.28 -13.66
CA PHE A 18 -21.19 -6.48 -13.59
C PHE A 18 -20.92 -7.42 -12.41
N ALA A 19 -20.25 -8.54 -12.67
CA ALA A 19 -19.62 -9.29 -11.60
C ALA A 19 -18.59 -8.34 -10.96
N SER A 20 -18.99 -7.64 -9.91
CA SER A 20 -18.15 -6.65 -9.24
C SER A 20 -17.01 -7.37 -8.55
N TYR A 21 -15.87 -7.49 -9.22
CA TYR A 21 -14.63 -7.86 -8.58
C TYR A 21 -14.22 -6.71 -7.66
N ALA A 22 -14.19 -6.99 -6.36
CA ALA A 22 -13.62 -6.09 -5.37
C ALA A 22 -12.12 -5.96 -5.63
N GLY A 23 -11.69 -4.78 -6.09
CA GLY A 23 -10.29 -4.41 -6.25
C GLY A 23 -9.87 -3.40 -5.17
N GLY A 24 -8.57 -3.13 -5.05
CA GLY A 24 -8.12 -2.07 -4.16
C GLY A 24 -6.76 -2.29 -3.53
N LEU A 25 -6.36 -1.31 -2.73
CA LEU A 25 -5.10 -1.32 -1.98
C LEU A 25 -5.29 -2.05 -0.65
N VAL A 26 -4.35 -2.93 -0.36
CA VAL A 26 -4.21 -3.64 0.91
C VAL A 26 -2.95 -3.13 1.59
N THR A 27 -3.15 -2.35 2.65
CA THR A 27 -2.06 -1.75 3.44
C THR A 27 -1.26 -2.81 4.18
N PRO A 28 -0.04 -2.49 4.65
CA PRO A 28 0.76 -3.38 5.48
C PRO A 28 -0.05 -4.04 6.61
N ASP A 29 -0.14 -5.37 6.59
CA ASP A 29 -0.79 -6.19 7.61
C ASP A 29 0.05 -7.43 7.91
N ASN A 30 0.47 -7.58 9.17
CA ASN A 30 1.44 -8.59 9.58
C ASN A 30 0.94 -10.02 9.31
N ASP A 31 -0.30 -10.32 9.69
CA ASP A 31 -0.86 -11.67 9.57
C ASP A 31 -0.99 -12.07 8.09
N LEU A 32 -1.53 -11.16 7.26
CA LEU A 32 -1.63 -11.36 5.82
C LEU A 32 -0.25 -11.57 5.18
N ARG A 33 0.74 -10.74 5.54
CA ARG A 33 2.10 -10.87 5.00
C ARG A 33 2.71 -12.23 5.38
N ASN A 34 2.53 -12.68 6.60
CA ASN A 34 3.08 -13.95 7.08
C ASN A 34 2.45 -15.15 6.37
N ASP A 35 1.13 -15.15 6.18
CA ASP A 35 0.45 -16.23 5.46
C ASP A 35 0.83 -16.25 3.97
N LEU A 36 0.91 -15.09 3.31
CA LEU A 36 1.37 -14.98 1.93
C LEU A 36 2.83 -15.44 1.78
N ALA A 37 3.70 -15.04 2.72
CA ALA A 37 5.10 -15.45 2.71
C ALA A 37 5.22 -16.97 2.91
N TRP A 38 4.43 -17.55 3.82
CA TRP A 38 4.42 -18.98 4.07
C TRP A 38 4.04 -19.79 2.82
N LEU A 39 3.06 -19.31 2.05
CA LEU A 39 2.64 -19.90 0.77
C LEU A 39 3.70 -19.71 -0.32
N SER A 40 4.29 -18.51 -0.41
CA SER A 40 5.31 -18.18 -1.40
C SER A 40 6.60 -18.97 -1.20
N ASP A 41 7.05 -19.12 0.04
CA ASP A 41 8.28 -19.84 0.38
C ASP A 41 8.17 -21.36 0.13
N ARG A 42 6.94 -21.87 0.01
CA ARG A 42 6.63 -23.27 -0.36
C ARG A 42 6.38 -23.47 -1.85
N GLY A 43 6.44 -22.40 -2.65
CA GLY A 43 6.15 -22.45 -4.08
C GLY A 43 4.67 -22.67 -4.40
N VAL A 44 3.76 -22.48 -3.44
CA VAL A 44 2.31 -22.61 -3.67
C VAL A 44 1.81 -21.44 -4.51
N ILE A 45 2.37 -20.24 -4.27
CA ILE A 45 2.12 -19.01 -5.02
C ILE A 45 3.44 -18.32 -5.35
N ASN A 46 3.43 -17.42 -6.35
CA ASN A 46 4.56 -16.56 -6.65
C ASN A 46 4.11 -15.09 -6.61
N VAL A 47 4.52 -14.36 -5.55
CA VAL A 47 4.13 -12.96 -5.30
C VAL A 47 5.27 -12.19 -4.64
N SER A 48 5.47 -10.94 -5.05
CA SER A 48 6.39 -10.02 -4.35
C SER A 48 5.72 -9.51 -3.07
N LEU A 49 6.39 -9.67 -1.94
CA LEU A 49 5.95 -9.17 -0.62
C LEU A 49 6.84 -8.03 -0.11
N SER A 50 7.68 -7.47 -0.98
CA SER A 50 8.65 -6.44 -0.62
C SER A 50 8.19 -5.02 -0.96
N THR A 51 7.01 -4.85 -1.55
CA THR A 51 6.44 -3.55 -1.91
C THR A 51 5.00 -3.49 -1.44
N TRP A 52 4.75 -2.69 -0.41
CA TRP A 52 3.41 -2.43 0.11
C TRP A 52 3.00 -0.97 -0.06
N PRO A 53 1.70 -0.67 -0.23
CA PRO A 53 0.54 -1.58 -0.22
C PRO A 53 0.51 -2.57 -1.40
N LEU A 54 -0.04 -3.76 -1.16
CA LEU A 54 -0.34 -4.73 -2.22
C LEU A 54 -1.69 -4.43 -2.86
N SER A 55 -1.88 -4.81 -4.12
CA SER A 55 -3.19 -4.78 -4.77
C SER A 55 -3.95 -6.07 -4.45
N GLN A 56 -5.25 -5.94 -4.19
CA GLN A 56 -6.14 -7.09 -4.00
C GLN A 56 -6.21 -7.94 -5.28
N GLU A 57 -6.12 -7.32 -6.45
CA GLU A 57 -6.06 -8.02 -7.74
C GLU A 57 -4.84 -8.90 -7.88
N GLU A 58 -3.67 -8.46 -7.40
CA GLU A 58 -2.47 -9.29 -7.40
C GLU A 58 -2.66 -10.49 -6.49
N ILE A 59 -3.19 -10.28 -5.27
CA ILE A 59 -3.47 -11.37 -4.32
C ILE A 59 -4.43 -12.38 -4.95
N ASN A 60 -5.53 -11.92 -5.53
CA ASN A 60 -6.51 -12.79 -6.18
C ASN A 60 -5.91 -13.53 -7.39
N SER A 61 -5.09 -12.85 -8.20
CA SER A 61 -4.41 -13.42 -9.36
C SER A 61 -3.47 -14.56 -8.97
N VAL A 62 -2.65 -14.38 -7.92
CA VAL A 62 -1.71 -15.42 -7.47
C VAL A 62 -2.41 -16.56 -6.74
N LEU A 63 -3.48 -16.29 -5.99
CA LEU A 63 -4.29 -17.33 -5.36
C LEU A 63 -5.06 -18.17 -6.38
N ALA A 64 -5.54 -17.57 -7.48
CA ALA A 64 -6.19 -18.29 -8.57
C ALA A 64 -5.23 -19.25 -9.30
N GLN A 65 -3.93 -18.95 -9.29
CA GLN A 65 -2.89 -19.78 -9.87
C GLN A 65 -2.26 -20.76 -8.85
N ALA A 66 -2.72 -20.73 -7.60
CA ALA A 66 -2.16 -21.54 -6.53
C ALA A 66 -2.37 -23.04 -6.77
N LYS A 67 -1.37 -23.84 -6.44
CA LYS A 67 -1.41 -25.32 -6.57
C LYS A 67 -1.24 -26.00 -5.21
N PRO A 68 -2.23 -25.91 -4.30
CA PRO A 68 -2.13 -26.52 -2.98
C PRO A 68 -2.23 -28.05 -3.07
N VAL A 69 -1.28 -28.73 -2.45
CA VAL A 69 -1.21 -30.20 -2.36
C VAL A 69 -1.74 -30.69 -1.02
N THR A 70 -1.52 -29.91 0.06
CA THR A 70 -1.91 -30.28 1.43
C THR A 70 -3.16 -29.54 1.92
N ASN A 71 -3.86 -30.12 2.89
CA ASN A 71 -4.98 -29.44 3.55
C ASN A 71 -4.53 -28.17 4.30
N THR A 72 -3.30 -28.17 4.82
CA THR A 72 -2.72 -26.99 5.47
C THR A 72 -2.59 -25.81 4.51
N GLU A 73 -2.11 -26.04 3.28
CA GLU A 73 -2.00 -24.98 2.27
C GLU A 73 -3.37 -24.41 1.89
N LYS A 74 -4.40 -25.26 1.74
CA LYS A 74 -5.78 -24.81 1.52
C LYS A 74 -6.28 -23.94 2.67
N ASN A 75 -6.06 -24.37 3.91
CA ASN A 75 -6.46 -23.61 5.10
C ASN A 75 -5.75 -22.25 5.21
N VAL A 76 -4.50 -22.14 4.75
CA VAL A 76 -3.77 -20.87 4.71
C VAL A 76 -4.32 -19.97 3.60
N ILE A 77 -4.64 -20.52 2.42
CA ILE A 77 -5.32 -19.76 1.34
C ILE A 77 -6.65 -19.18 1.84
N ASP A 78 -7.47 -19.98 2.53
CA ASP A 78 -8.74 -19.51 3.10
C ASP A 78 -8.53 -18.42 4.16
N ARG A 79 -7.42 -18.47 4.90
CA ARG A 79 -7.06 -17.45 5.89
C ARG A 79 -6.66 -16.14 5.23
N VAL A 80 -5.88 -16.20 4.16
CA VAL A 80 -5.53 -15.04 3.33
C VAL A 80 -6.81 -14.38 2.79
N GLN A 81 -7.72 -15.16 2.19
CA GLN A 81 -8.98 -14.62 1.64
C GLN A 81 -9.85 -13.97 2.72
N ARG A 82 -10.01 -14.63 3.88
CA ARG A 82 -10.75 -14.06 5.01
C ARG A 82 -10.09 -12.77 5.53
N ARG A 83 -8.76 -12.77 5.71
CA ARG A 83 -8.04 -11.59 6.20
C ARG A 83 -8.16 -10.41 5.24
N VAL A 84 -8.06 -10.64 3.94
CA VAL A 84 -8.32 -9.60 2.92
C VAL A 84 -9.75 -9.09 3.02
N GLY A 85 -10.74 -9.98 3.18
CA GLY A 85 -12.13 -9.61 3.42
C GLY A 85 -12.33 -8.73 4.66
N ASP A 86 -11.69 -9.08 5.78
CA ASP A 86 -11.76 -8.33 7.03
C ASP A 86 -11.13 -6.94 6.89
N LEU A 87 -9.95 -6.85 6.25
CA LEU A 87 -9.25 -5.59 5.99
C LEU A 87 -10.04 -4.67 5.05
N LYS A 88 -10.80 -5.25 4.12
CA LYS A 88 -11.63 -4.53 3.14
C LYS A 88 -13.11 -4.45 3.54
N ALA A 89 -13.46 -4.81 4.78
CA ALA A 89 -14.82 -4.69 5.26
C ALA A 89 -15.31 -3.24 5.21
N ASN A 90 -16.59 -3.03 4.90
CA ASN A 90 -17.17 -1.70 4.74
C ASN A 90 -17.09 -0.86 6.02
N ILE A 91 -17.07 -1.51 7.19
CA ILE A 91 -16.91 -0.87 8.49
C ILE A 91 -15.87 -1.68 9.26
N THR A 92 -14.92 -0.97 9.84
CA THR A 92 -13.85 -1.55 10.66
C THR A 92 -13.71 -0.74 11.94
N VAL A 93 -13.47 -1.44 13.05
CA VAL A 93 -13.20 -0.83 14.35
C VAL A 93 -11.99 -1.54 14.93
N THR A 94 -10.93 -0.80 15.20
CA THR A 94 -9.71 -1.35 15.80
C THR A 94 -9.33 -0.54 17.03
N GLY A 95 -8.95 -1.25 18.09
CA GLY A 95 -8.50 -0.68 19.35
C GLY A 95 -7.12 -1.19 19.69
N TYR A 96 -6.28 -0.33 20.25
CA TYR A 96 -4.97 -0.68 20.78
C TYR A 96 -4.79 0.03 22.12
N THR A 97 -4.20 -0.67 23.07
CA THR A 97 -3.79 -0.11 24.35
C THR A 97 -2.52 -0.81 24.82
N SER A 98 -1.67 -0.07 25.50
CA SER A 98 -0.37 -0.51 25.97
C SER A 98 -0.02 0.27 27.22
N THR A 99 0.75 -0.35 28.10
CA THR A 99 1.22 0.31 29.32
C THR A 99 2.36 1.29 29.06
N ASP A 100 3.20 1.02 28.05
CA ASP A 100 4.33 1.87 27.67
C ASP A 100 4.81 1.52 26.24
N LYS A 101 5.65 2.39 25.67
CA LYS A 101 6.36 2.14 24.41
C LYS A 101 7.30 0.93 24.56
N PRO A 102 7.21 -0.06 23.65
CA PRO A 102 8.18 -1.15 23.60
C PRO A 102 9.61 -0.61 23.49
N GLY A 103 10.53 -1.18 24.26
CA GLY A 103 11.95 -0.82 24.22
C GLY A 103 12.67 -1.24 22.93
N THR A 104 12.07 -2.13 22.15
CA THR A 104 12.59 -2.60 20.87
C THR A 104 11.81 -2.01 19.69
N PRO A 105 12.47 -1.75 18.54
CA PRO A 105 11.78 -1.41 17.30
C PRO A 105 10.71 -2.45 16.95
N GLN A 106 9.59 -1.99 16.41
CA GLN A 106 8.49 -2.84 15.98
C GLN A 106 8.66 -3.23 14.51
N GLY A 107 8.20 -4.43 14.17
CA GLY A 107 8.25 -4.95 12.82
C GLY A 107 7.09 -4.47 11.94
N PHE A 108 7.04 -5.06 10.75
CA PHE A 108 6.03 -4.81 9.74
C PHE A 108 4.59 -4.94 10.26
N GLY A 109 3.78 -3.92 10.01
CA GLY A 109 2.35 -3.89 10.37
C GLY A 109 2.07 -3.78 11.87
N GLN A 110 3.10 -3.55 12.70
CA GLN A 110 2.98 -3.54 14.16
C GLN A 110 3.29 -2.16 14.79
N SER A 111 3.56 -1.16 13.96
CA SER A 111 3.89 0.19 14.41
C SER A 111 2.64 0.91 14.94
N HIS A 112 2.65 1.28 16.23
CA HIS A 112 1.62 2.08 16.90
C HIS A 112 2.17 3.46 17.29
N TYR A 113 1.45 4.51 16.92
CA TYR A 113 1.89 5.91 17.12
C TYR A 113 1.51 6.50 18.49
N ALA A 114 0.76 5.77 19.30
CA ALA A 114 0.27 6.18 20.62
C ALA A 114 0.15 4.96 21.55
N ASP A 115 0.16 5.19 22.86
CA ASP A 115 -0.02 4.11 23.85
C ASP A 115 -1.44 3.55 23.84
N SER A 116 -2.43 4.41 23.57
CA SER A 116 -3.81 4.00 23.36
C SER A 116 -4.38 4.65 22.10
N SER A 117 -5.09 3.85 21.28
CA SER A 117 -5.74 4.35 20.09
C SER A 117 -7.05 3.62 19.80
N LEU A 118 -8.06 4.36 19.36
CA LEU A 118 -9.29 3.81 18.79
C LEU A 118 -9.42 4.33 17.36
N THR A 119 -9.50 3.41 16.39
CA THR A 119 -9.66 3.74 14.97
C THR A 119 -10.99 3.20 14.47
N ILE A 120 -11.74 4.05 13.78
CA ILE A 120 -12.98 3.69 13.10
C ILE A 120 -12.78 3.99 11.61
N GLY A 121 -13.03 2.99 10.78
CA GLY A 121 -12.91 3.10 9.33
C GLY A 121 -14.21 2.71 8.64
N ALA A 122 -14.58 3.48 7.61
CA ALA A 122 -15.58 3.13 6.64
C ALA A 122 -14.91 3.03 5.26
N GLY A 123 -15.23 2.00 4.50
CA GLY A 123 -14.66 1.77 3.18
C GLY A 123 -15.69 1.25 2.20
N ALA A 124 -15.40 1.46 0.93
CA ALA A 124 -16.10 0.80 -0.16
C ALA A 124 -15.15 0.71 -1.34
N ASN A 125 -15.30 -0.34 -2.13
CA ASN A 125 -14.46 -0.59 -3.27
C ASN A 125 -15.25 -1.31 -4.36
N GLY A 126 -14.76 -1.17 -5.58
CA GLY A 126 -15.31 -1.82 -6.76
C GLY A 126 -14.19 -2.26 -7.70
N GLU A 127 -14.56 -2.50 -8.96
CA GLU A 127 -13.62 -2.97 -9.96
C GLU A 127 -12.55 -1.94 -10.30
N PHE A 128 -12.88 -0.64 -10.30
CA PHE A 128 -12.02 0.45 -10.77
C PHE A 128 -11.81 1.58 -9.76
N TRP A 129 -12.30 1.43 -8.53
CA TRP A 129 -12.18 2.44 -7.49
C TRP A 129 -12.10 1.80 -6.11
N ASP A 130 -11.45 2.48 -5.19
CA ASP A 130 -11.27 2.04 -3.81
C ASP A 130 -11.18 3.26 -2.89
N VAL A 131 -12.07 3.35 -1.92
CA VAL A 131 -12.13 4.47 -0.98
C VAL A 131 -12.16 3.95 0.43
N ARG A 132 -11.29 4.48 1.27
CA ARG A 132 -11.24 4.21 2.70
C ARG A 132 -11.13 5.51 3.47
N LEU A 133 -12.08 5.76 4.35
CA LEU A 133 -12.08 6.87 5.29
C LEU A 133 -11.92 6.29 6.68
N GLN A 134 -10.84 6.65 7.37
CA GLN A 134 -10.58 6.21 8.72
C GLN A 134 -10.16 7.37 9.60
N GLY A 135 -10.72 7.42 10.81
CA GLY A 135 -10.38 8.37 11.84
C GLY A 135 -9.90 7.65 13.07
N ALA A 136 -8.80 8.13 13.66
CA ALA A 136 -8.26 7.61 14.89
C ALA A 136 -8.29 8.68 15.99
N VAL A 137 -8.53 8.24 17.22
CA VAL A 137 -8.35 9.03 18.45
C VAL A 137 -7.22 8.40 19.24
N GLU A 138 -6.25 9.22 19.62
CA GLU A 138 -5.02 8.78 20.28
C GLU A 138 -4.86 9.39 21.68
N GLY A 139 -4.43 8.56 22.62
CA GLY A 139 -3.97 8.93 23.95
C GLY A 139 -2.47 8.63 24.09
N ASP A 140 -1.74 9.57 24.68
CA ASP A 140 -0.29 9.48 24.92
C ASP A 140 0.50 9.14 23.65
N GLN A 141 0.64 10.16 22.80
CA GLN A 141 1.27 10.04 21.49
C GLN A 141 2.78 9.80 21.61
N ARG A 142 3.24 8.69 21.03
CA ARG A 142 4.66 8.33 20.87
C ARG A 142 5.30 9.05 19.68
N VAL A 143 4.51 9.29 18.64
CA VAL A 143 4.87 10.08 17.45
C VAL A 143 3.95 11.30 17.44
N SER A 144 4.53 12.49 17.54
CA SER A 144 3.77 13.74 17.63
C SER A 144 2.82 13.92 16.46
N ASP A 145 1.64 14.47 16.75
CA ASP A 145 0.76 15.02 15.74
C ASP A 145 0.15 16.35 16.24
N GLY A 146 -0.44 17.13 15.35
CA GLY A 146 -1.02 18.44 15.67
C GLY A 146 -2.33 18.33 16.46
N SER A 147 -2.90 17.12 16.53
CA SER A 147 -4.14 16.80 17.22
C SER A 147 -4.11 15.36 17.73
N LYS A 148 -4.95 15.07 18.73
CA LYS A 148 -5.25 13.69 19.16
C LYS A 148 -6.11 12.93 18.14
N PHE A 149 -6.70 13.66 17.19
CA PHE A 149 -7.50 13.12 16.11
C PHE A 149 -6.71 13.18 14.81
N ASN A 150 -6.62 12.06 14.09
CA ASN A 150 -5.98 11.99 12.79
C ASN A 150 -6.79 11.14 11.81
N LEU A 151 -6.44 11.26 10.53
CA LEU A 151 -7.04 10.51 9.43
C LEU A 151 -6.07 9.52 8.81
N ASN A 152 -5.05 9.09 9.56
CA ASN A 152 -3.99 8.20 9.08
C ASN A 152 -4.60 6.93 8.50
N GLY A 153 -4.20 6.58 7.26
CA GLY A 153 -4.74 5.45 6.50
C GLY A 153 -5.97 5.76 5.65
N SER A 154 -6.49 7.00 5.68
CA SER A 154 -7.54 7.43 4.75
C SER A 154 -6.98 7.65 3.36
N TYR A 155 -7.64 7.11 2.34
CA TYR A 155 -7.28 7.30 0.94
C TYR A 155 -8.45 7.10 -0.01
N GLY A 156 -8.31 7.65 -1.21
CA GLY A 156 -9.12 7.29 -2.37
C GLY A 156 -8.20 6.86 -3.51
N ALA A 157 -8.62 5.86 -4.28
CA ALA A 157 -7.87 5.32 -5.40
C ALA A 157 -8.79 5.03 -6.59
N ILE A 158 -8.25 5.20 -7.78
CA ILE A 158 -8.88 4.84 -9.05
C ILE A 158 -7.94 3.97 -9.86
N LYS A 159 -8.49 3.00 -10.59
CA LYS A 159 -7.73 2.11 -11.46
C LYS A 159 -7.99 2.45 -12.92
N VAL A 160 -6.92 2.71 -13.66
CA VAL A 160 -6.95 2.96 -15.11
C VAL A 160 -5.84 2.16 -15.76
N TRP A 161 -6.16 1.33 -16.76
CA TRP A 161 -5.17 0.52 -17.52
C TRP A 161 -4.18 -0.26 -16.65
N ASN A 162 -4.71 -1.02 -15.69
CA ASN A 162 -3.91 -1.79 -14.73
C ASN A 162 -3.06 -0.93 -13.77
N GLN A 163 -3.31 0.39 -13.69
CA GLN A 163 -2.61 1.30 -12.77
C GLN A 163 -3.57 1.84 -11.71
N TRP A 164 -3.24 1.61 -10.45
CA TRP A 164 -3.88 2.25 -9.31
C TRP A 164 -3.23 3.60 -9.06
N LEU A 165 -3.99 4.68 -9.24
CA LEU A 165 -3.66 6.02 -8.79
C LEU A 165 -4.42 6.31 -7.51
N SER A 166 -3.71 6.51 -6.40
CA SER A 166 -4.28 6.83 -5.11
C SER A 166 -3.81 8.17 -4.55
N PHE A 167 -4.63 8.76 -3.69
CA PHE A 167 -4.34 9.96 -2.93
C PHE A 167 -4.80 9.79 -1.49
N GLY A 168 -3.90 10.06 -0.54
CA GLY A 168 -4.21 9.97 0.88
C GLY A 168 -2.98 9.66 1.74
N GLU A 169 -3.24 9.20 2.96
CA GLU A 169 -2.24 8.87 3.97
C GLU A 169 -1.99 7.35 4.02
N VAL A 170 -1.42 6.81 2.94
CA VAL A 170 -1.24 5.36 2.77
C VAL A 170 0.11 4.91 3.33
N SER A 171 0.07 3.98 4.29
CA SER A 171 1.28 3.35 4.85
C SER A 171 1.98 2.49 3.79
N GLN A 172 3.33 2.54 3.79
CA GLN A 172 4.17 1.92 2.77
C GLN A 172 5.28 1.10 3.41
N TRP A 173 5.69 0.03 2.73
CA TRP A 173 6.84 -0.76 3.12
C TRP A 173 7.67 -1.18 1.92
N TRP A 174 8.93 -0.75 1.88
CA TRP A 174 9.84 -0.98 0.75
C TRP A 174 11.03 -1.84 1.16
N GLY A 175 10.90 -3.14 0.98
CA GLY A 175 11.98 -4.10 1.21
C GLY A 175 11.46 -5.42 1.80
N PRO A 176 12.28 -6.48 1.75
CA PRO A 176 11.91 -7.81 2.23
C PRO A 176 12.07 -7.98 3.75
N GLY A 177 12.67 -7.01 4.46
CA GLY A 177 12.87 -7.09 5.91
C GLY A 177 11.55 -7.23 6.66
N TYR A 178 11.55 -7.95 7.78
CA TYR A 178 10.40 -8.08 8.68
C TYR A 178 10.44 -7.03 9.79
N ASP A 179 11.63 -6.72 10.30
CA ASP A 179 11.81 -5.77 11.42
C ASP A 179 11.91 -4.31 10.99
N GLY A 180 12.11 -4.06 9.69
CA GLY A 180 12.25 -2.71 9.18
C GLY A 180 12.61 -2.63 7.71
N SER A 181 12.42 -1.43 7.15
CA SER A 181 12.98 -1.02 5.87
C SER A 181 13.90 0.16 6.10
N LEU A 182 15.09 0.12 5.48
CA LEU A 182 16.06 1.21 5.56
C LEU A 182 15.68 2.43 4.71
N ILE A 183 14.63 2.36 3.88
CA ILE A 183 14.22 3.48 3.01
C ILE A 183 12.80 3.97 3.35
N ARG A 184 11.83 3.07 3.49
CA ARG A 184 10.43 3.37 3.85
C ARG A 184 9.81 2.21 4.60
N SER A 185 9.46 2.46 5.85
CA SER A 185 8.68 1.58 6.72
C SER A 185 7.45 2.30 7.25
N ASP A 186 6.65 1.58 8.02
CA ASP A 186 5.48 2.06 8.75
C ASP A 186 5.82 2.60 10.15
N ALA A 187 7.11 2.74 10.48
CA ALA A 187 7.55 3.23 11.79
C ALA A 187 7.25 4.72 12.01
N ALA A 188 6.91 5.45 10.94
CA ALA A 188 6.51 6.86 10.98
C ALA A 188 5.11 7.01 10.40
N ARG A 189 4.40 8.06 10.83
CA ARG A 189 3.06 8.37 10.33
C ARG A 189 3.05 8.42 8.79
N PRO A 190 2.00 7.89 8.13
CA PRO A 190 1.90 7.92 6.69
C PRO A 190 1.96 9.36 6.15
N VAL A 191 2.56 9.51 4.98
CA VAL A 191 2.73 10.81 4.33
C VAL A 191 1.54 11.03 3.39
N ALA A 192 0.84 12.15 3.55
CA ALA A 192 -0.24 12.54 2.64
C ALA A 192 0.32 12.84 1.25
N GLY A 193 -0.18 12.15 0.23
CA GLY A 193 0.31 12.33 -1.13
C GLY A 193 -0.35 11.42 -2.16
N PHE A 194 0.17 11.52 -3.38
CA PHE A 194 -0.19 10.66 -4.49
C PHE A 194 0.69 9.41 -4.52
N MET A 195 0.10 8.30 -4.93
CA MET A 195 0.80 7.04 -5.21
C MET A 195 0.28 6.42 -6.50
N LEU A 196 1.18 5.88 -7.30
CA LEU A 196 0.88 5.14 -8.53
C LEU A 196 1.55 3.76 -8.46
N GLN A 197 0.79 2.70 -8.72
CA GLN A 197 1.30 1.33 -8.77
C GLN A 197 0.50 0.44 -9.72
N ARG A 198 1.03 -0.73 -10.12
CA ARG A 198 0.26 -1.70 -10.91
C ARG A 198 -0.76 -2.45 -10.05
N ALA A 199 -1.89 -2.81 -10.66
CA ALA A 199 -2.91 -3.65 -10.04
C ALA A 199 -2.60 -5.15 -10.17
N ASP A 200 -2.23 -5.61 -11.36
CA ASP A 200 -1.70 -6.95 -11.63
C ASP A 200 -0.22 -6.83 -12.02
N GLN A 201 0.62 -7.65 -11.37
CA GLN A 201 2.07 -7.66 -11.53
C GLN A 201 2.54 -8.71 -12.54
N SER A 202 1.63 -9.17 -13.40
CA SER A 202 1.91 -10.10 -14.50
C SER A 202 3.15 -9.68 -15.34
N PRO A 203 3.90 -10.68 -15.86
CA PRO A 203 5.04 -10.44 -16.73
C PRO A 203 4.68 -9.68 -18.00
N PHE A 204 5.68 -9.13 -18.67
CA PHE A 204 5.48 -8.59 -20.01
C PHE A 204 5.11 -9.70 -21.00
N GLU A 205 4.11 -9.45 -21.84
CA GLU A 205 3.72 -10.36 -22.94
C GLU A 205 4.77 -10.37 -24.06
N THR A 206 5.62 -9.33 -24.13
CA THR A 206 6.59 -9.18 -25.21
C THR A 206 7.81 -10.11 -25.04
N PRO A 207 8.20 -10.91 -26.05
CA PRO A 207 9.22 -11.95 -25.89
C PRO A 207 10.61 -11.49 -25.41
N TRP A 208 11.01 -10.25 -25.71
CA TRP A 208 12.32 -9.71 -25.30
C TRP A 208 12.33 -9.10 -23.89
N LEU A 209 11.16 -8.97 -23.24
CA LEU A 209 10.99 -8.52 -21.85
C LEU A 209 10.43 -9.58 -20.91
N SER A 210 9.99 -10.73 -21.44
CA SER A 210 9.39 -11.81 -20.65
C SER A 210 10.33 -12.37 -19.57
N TRP A 211 11.65 -12.28 -19.79
CA TRP A 211 12.68 -12.71 -18.84
C TRP A 211 12.68 -11.92 -17.52
N ILE A 212 12.07 -10.72 -17.48
CA ILE A 212 11.92 -9.92 -16.24
C ILE A 212 11.00 -10.64 -15.25
N GLY A 213 10.08 -11.47 -15.75
CA GLY A 213 9.06 -12.14 -14.97
C GLY A 213 8.07 -11.14 -14.35
N ARG A 214 7.51 -11.48 -13.19
CA ARG A 214 6.56 -10.61 -12.48
C ARG A 214 7.26 -9.32 -12.07
N TRP A 215 6.61 -8.17 -12.23
CA TRP A 215 7.24 -6.90 -11.87
C TRP A 215 6.25 -5.89 -11.33
N GLN A 216 6.72 -5.00 -10.46
CA GLN A 216 5.91 -3.96 -9.84
C GLN A 216 6.70 -2.67 -9.77
N TYR A 217 6.00 -1.56 -9.94
CA TYR A 217 6.53 -0.25 -9.61
C TYR A 217 5.62 0.45 -8.61
N GLN A 218 6.21 1.30 -7.78
CA GLN A 218 5.45 2.22 -6.94
C GLN A 218 6.13 3.59 -6.99
N ILE A 219 5.40 4.60 -7.44
CA ILE A 219 5.86 5.99 -7.47
C ILE A 219 5.01 6.77 -6.49
N THR A 220 5.65 7.57 -5.64
CA THR A 220 4.97 8.38 -4.63
C THR A 220 5.46 9.81 -4.64
N ALA A 221 4.53 10.73 -4.39
CA ALA A 221 4.82 12.15 -4.23
C ALA A 221 3.90 12.71 -3.15
N GLY A 222 4.47 13.04 -1.99
CA GLY A 222 3.72 13.53 -0.84
C GLY A 222 4.39 14.70 -0.13
N GLN A 223 3.71 15.23 0.87
CA GLN A 223 4.20 16.33 1.70
C GLN A 223 4.42 15.84 3.14
N LEU A 224 5.61 16.06 3.67
CA LEU A 224 5.90 15.77 5.07
C LEU A 224 5.08 16.70 5.98
N SER A 225 4.42 16.11 6.97
CA SER A 225 3.76 16.86 8.04
C SER A 225 4.78 17.24 9.11
N GLN A 226 4.64 18.43 9.69
CA GLN A 226 5.37 18.88 10.89
C GLN A 226 6.91 18.82 10.81
N TYR A 227 7.49 18.94 9.60
CA TYR A 227 8.94 19.01 9.44
C TYR A 227 9.44 20.44 9.71
N THR A 228 9.89 20.69 10.94
CA THR A 228 10.26 22.04 11.44
C THR A 228 11.48 22.64 10.74
N ALA A 229 12.44 21.82 10.32
CA ALA A 229 13.65 22.30 9.66
C ALA A 229 13.35 22.99 8.32
N ILE A 230 12.41 22.44 7.53
CA ILE A 230 11.97 23.01 6.25
C ILE A 230 10.46 22.75 6.06
N PRO A 231 9.59 23.72 6.36
CA PRO A 231 8.14 23.55 6.19
C PRO A 231 7.77 23.14 4.76
N ASN A 232 6.71 22.33 4.63
CA ASN A 232 6.17 21.86 3.35
C ASN A 232 7.13 21.05 2.47
N THR A 233 8.16 20.42 3.07
CA THR A 233 9.07 19.52 2.37
C THR A 233 8.32 18.41 1.67
N LYS A 234 8.63 18.22 0.39
CA LYS A 234 8.07 17.16 -0.45
C LYS A 234 8.94 15.92 -0.34
N LEU A 235 8.28 14.76 -0.29
CA LEU A 235 8.91 13.46 -0.34
C LEU A 235 8.47 12.77 -1.61
N ILE A 236 9.41 12.58 -2.53
CA ILE A 236 9.17 11.91 -3.80
C ILE A 236 9.98 10.62 -3.81
N GLY A 237 9.37 9.52 -4.22
CA GLY A 237 10.01 8.23 -4.23
C GLY A 237 9.57 7.35 -5.38
N GLY A 238 10.44 6.41 -5.73
CA GLY A 238 10.16 5.38 -6.71
C GLY A 238 10.74 4.06 -6.22
N ARG A 239 9.99 2.99 -6.39
CA ARG A 239 10.42 1.61 -6.19
C ARG A 239 10.08 0.78 -7.42
N LEU A 240 10.99 -0.06 -7.85
CA LEU A 240 10.82 -1.05 -8.90
C LEU A 240 11.23 -2.41 -8.32
N THR A 241 10.41 -3.43 -8.54
CA THR A 241 10.70 -4.82 -8.21
C THR A 241 10.44 -5.71 -9.40
N MET A 242 11.25 -6.73 -9.57
CA MET A 242 11.10 -7.75 -10.62
C MET A 242 11.49 -9.12 -10.07
N MET A 243 10.86 -10.17 -10.60
CA MET A 243 11.07 -11.56 -10.23
C MET A 243 11.39 -12.37 -11.49
N PRO A 244 12.66 -12.36 -11.97
CA PRO A 244 13.07 -13.08 -13.16
C PRO A 244 12.88 -14.61 -13.04
N THR A 245 12.90 -15.11 -11.81
CA THR A 245 12.64 -16.51 -11.49
C THR A 245 11.72 -16.59 -10.27
N ASP A 246 11.14 -17.77 -10.00
CA ASP A 246 10.25 -17.98 -8.83
C ASP A 246 10.98 -17.88 -7.48
N PHE A 247 12.31 -17.82 -7.50
CA PHE A 247 13.15 -17.84 -6.31
C PHE A 247 14.00 -16.58 -6.13
N VAL A 248 14.11 -15.71 -7.13
CA VAL A 248 14.87 -14.45 -7.03
C VAL A 248 13.95 -13.27 -7.22
N GLU A 249 13.93 -12.39 -6.22
CA GLU A 249 13.34 -11.06 -6.32
C GLU A 249 14.42 -9.98 -6.25
N LEU A 250 14.42 -9.10 -7.24
CA LEU A 250 15.30 -7.94 -7.32
C LEU A 250 14.48 -6.67 -7.12
N GLY A 251 14.92 -5.80 -6.21
CA GLY A 251 14.27 -4.53 -5.93
C GLY A 251 15.24 -3.37 -5.96
N ALA A 252 14.86 -2.28 -6.62
CA ALA A 252 15.55 -1.00 -6.57
C ALA A 252 14.59 0.07 -6.07
N SER A 253 15.04 0.92 -5.14
CA SER A 253 14.24 2.05 -4.68
C SER A 253 15.08 3.30 -4.50
N ARG A 254 14.47 4.45 -4.75
CA ARG A 254 15.07 5.77 -4.60
C ARG A 254 14.07 6.72 -3.98
N ILE A 255 14.54 7.56 -3.06
CA ILE A 255 13.77 8.63 -2.46
C ILE A 255 14.55 9.92 -2.55
N MET A 256 13.81 11.00 -2.77
CA MET A 256 14.29 12.37 -2.77
C MET A 256 13.40 13.18 -1.83
N GLN A 257 14.03 13.82 -0.85
CA GLN A 257 13.41 14.92 -0.12
C GLN A 257 13.74 16.21 -0.84
N TRP A 258 12.73 17.00 -1.15
CA TRP A 258 12.87 18.27 -1.83
C TRP A 258 12.12 19.35 -1.04
N GLY A 259 12.86 20.34 -0.57
CA GLY A 259 12.31 21.47 0.16
C GLY A 259 12.92 22.78 -0.33
N VAL A 260 12.10 23.83 -0.34
CA VAL A 260 12.55 25.19 -0.60
C VAL A 260 12.46 25.96 0.71
N MET A 261 13.58 26.50 1.16
CA MET A 261 13.62 27.43 2.29
C MET A 261 13.73 28.86 1.76
N ALA A 262 12.83 29.73 2.19
CA ALA A 262 13.00 31.17 1.98
C ALA A 262 13.99 31.68 3.03
N VAL A 263 15.24 31.92 2.64
CA VAL A 263 16.21 32.57 3.53
C VAL A 263 15.93 34.06 3.53
N ARG A 264 15.44 34.60 4.65
CA ARG A 264 15.27 36.05 4.82
C ARG A 264 16.64 36.64 5.12
N ASN A 265 17.19 37.44 4.20
CA ASN A 265 18.43 38.17 4.44
C ASN A 265 18.13 39.47 5.21
N PRO A 266 18.57 39.62 6.48
CA PRO A 266 18.28 40.81 7.27
C PRO A 266 19.06 42.07 6.82
N SER A 267 20.01 41.94 5.87
CA SER A 267 20.90 43.05 5.45
C SER A 267 20.55 43.66 4.08
N ALA A 268 19.56 43.14 3.37
CA ALA A 268 19.22 43.63 2.03
C ALA A 268 18.12 44.70 2.09
N HIS A 269 18.44 45.94 1.68
CA HIS A 269 17.47 47.05 1.52
C HIS A 269 16.44 46.84 0.40
N SER A 270 16.39 45.66 -0.21
CA SER A 270 15.32 45.24 -1.11
C SER A 270 15.06 43.75 -0.85
N GLY A 271 13.84 43.41 -0.45
CA GLY A 271 13.44 42.14 0.15
C GLY A 271 13.46 40.93 -0.79
N MET A 272 14.60 40.62 -1.40
CA MET A 272 14.77 39.43 -2.23
C MET A 272 15.23 38.25 -1.36
N ALA A 273 14.29 37.38 -1.00
CA ALA A 273 14.60 36.09 -0.38
C ALA A 273 15.17 35.15 -1.45
N LEU A 274 16.39 34.66 -1.26
CA LEU A 274 16.97 33.64 -2.13
C LEU A 274 16.42 32.28 -1.72
N PRO A 275 15.83 31.50 -2.64
CA PRO A 275 15.41 30.14 -2.33
C PRO A 275 16.64 29.25 -2.18
N ALA A 276 16.84 28.68 -0.98
CA ALA A 276 17.78 27.59 -0.79
C ALA A 276 17.04 26.27 -1.04
N VAL A 277 17.48 25.51 -2.05
CA VAL A 277 16.95 24.18 -2.35
C VAL A 277 17.79 23.16 -1.60
N ILE A 278 17.16 22.41 -0.69
CA ILE A 278 17.80 21.28 -0.02
C ILE A 278 17.24 20.00 -0.63
N THR A 279 18.14 19.19 -1.18
CA THR A 279 17.82 17.90 -1.78
C THR A 279 18.61 16.81 -1.07
N THR A 280 17.92 15.89 -0.41
CA THR A 280 18.52 14.68 0.18
C THR A 280 18.03 13.47 -0.61
N THR A 281 18.94 12.61 -1.07
CA THR A 281 18.59 11.40 -1.84
C THR A 281 19.08 10.14 -1.14
N LEU A 282 18.25 9.11 -1.09
CA LEU A 282 18.63 7.75 -0.67
C LEU A 282 18.27 6.76 -1.78
N ALA A 283 19.18 5.83 -2.10
CA ALA A 283 18.93 4.75 -3.05
C ALA A 283 19.33 3.40 -2.44
N ARG A 284 18.61 2.34 -2.78
CA ARG A 284 18.89 0.98 -2.30
C ARG A 284 18.56 -0.06 -3.36
N VAL A 285 19.42 -1.07 -3.47
CA VAL A 285 19.16 -2.31 -4.20
C VAL A 285 19.02 -3.44 -3.18
N THR A 286 18.04 -4.31 -3.39
CA THR A 286 17.78 -5.46 -2.55
C THR A 286 17.61 -6.71 -3.40
N ILE A 287 18.13 -7.83 -2.90
CA ILE A 287 17.96 -9.16 -3.47
C ILE A 287 17.34 -10.04 -2.40
N ARG A 288 16.27 -10.77 -2.73
CA ARG A 288 15.71 -11.84 -1.89
C ARG A 288 15.80 -13.14 -2.68
N ALA A 289 16.34 -14.17 -2.04
CA ALA A 289 16.35 -15.52 -2.56
C ALA A 289 15.49 -16.42 -1.66
N THR A 290 14.60 -17.22 -2.23
CA THR A 290 13.86 -18.27 -1.52
C THR A 290 14.42 -19.65 -1.89
N SER A 291 14.36 -20.61 -0.97
CA SER A 291 14.85 -21.97 -1.22
C SER A 291 13.91 -22.69 -2.19
N SER A 292 14.47 -23.37 -3.19
CA SER A 292 13.70 -24.25 -4.08
C SER A 292 13.01 -25.36 -3.27
N PRO A 293 11.73 -25.69 -3.54
CA PRO A 293 11.09 -26.81 -2.85
C PRO A 293 11.89 -28.08 -3.15
N VAL A 294 12.42 -28.71 -2.10
CA VAL A 294 13.06 -30.02 -2.21
C VAL A 294 11.97 -30.99 -2.69
N SER A 295 12.09 -31.48 -3.92
CA SER A 295 11.28 -32.57 -4.40
C SER A 295 11.60 -33.80 -3.55
N THR A 296 10.80 -34.07 -2.52
CA THR A 296 10.80 -35.38 -1.89
C THR A 296 10.14 -36.33 -2.87
N SER A 297 10.93 -36.91 -3.76
CA SER A 297 10.55 -38.10 -4.51
C SER A 297 10.43 -39.25 -3.49
N SER A 298 9.20 -39.68 -3.24
CA SER A 298 8.88 -40.94 -2.59
C SER A 298 7.82 -41.64 -3.42
#